data_AF-A0A553JN11-F1
#
_entry.id   AF-A0A553JN11-F1
#
_cell.length_a   1.000
_cell.length_b   1.000
_cell.length_c   1.000
_cell.angle_alpha   90.00
_cell.angle_beta   90.00
_cell.angle_gamma   90.00
#
_symmetry.space_group_name_H-M   'P 1'
#
loop_
_entity.id
_entity.type
_entity.pdbx_description
1 polymer ?
#
loop_
_entity_poly.entity_id
_entity_poly.type
_entity_poly.pdbx_seq_one_letter_code
_entity_poly.pdbx_strand_id
1 'polypeptide(L)'
;MRDYSEIEGLEEDNHTRLPTKNYQNTLADLTRQQWSDYSTRYLPIQDSLLAMASNDTLLTEQLDRNKVNLDNSFSLAKQNESMRLGRYGLDADNSSQSETNNSLLKGLTMASINNETRSAVDDLQQKIVTGQGGAPKSLADIGAKGK
;
A
#
# COMPACT_ATOMS: atom_id res chain seq x y z
N MET A 1 -29.41 -40.73 57.93
CA MET A 1 -30.69 -40.07 57.59
C MET A 1 -30.39 -39.14 56.42
N ARG A 2 -31.07 -39.37 55.29
CA ARG A 2 -31.20 -38.58 54.06
C ARG A 2 -30.01 -38.48 53.08
N ASP A 3 -30.20 -39.28 52.03
CA ASP A 3 -29.80 -39.10 50.63
C ASP A 3 -29.87 -37.66 50.12
N TYR A 4 -28.90 -37.33 49.25
CA TYR A 4 -28.95 -36.20 48.32
C TYR A 4 -28.43 -36.67 46.95
N SER A 5 -29.20 -37.54 46.31
CA SER A 5 -29.21 -37.72 44.86
C SER A 5 -29.98 -36.58 44.22
N GLU A 6 -29.31 -35.79 43.38
CA GLU A 6 -29.80 -34.83 42.36
C GLU A 6 -29.11 -33.47 42.50
N ILE A 7 -28.06 -33.26 41.70
CA ILE A 7 -27.97 -32.10 40.82
C ILE A 7 -27.37 -32.60 39.50
N GLU A 8 -28.25 -32.82 38.53
CA GLU A 8 -27.94 -33.00 37.12
C GLU A 8 -27.17 -31.79 36.55
N GLY A 9 -26.35 -32.04 35.54
CA GLY A 9 -26.10 -31.07 34.47
C GLY A 9 -25.20 -29.90 34.84
N LEU A 10 -23.90 -30.14 34.96
CA LEU A 10 -22.92 -29.09 34.64
C LEU A 10 -22.40 -29.39 33.23
N GLU A 11 -22.95 -28.66 32.26
CA GLU A 11 -22.45 -28.56 30.90
C GLU A 11 -20.93 -28.41 30.94
N GLU A 12 -20.22 -29.39 30.35
CA GLU A 12 -18.81 -29.27 30.07
C GLU A 12 -18.64 -28.16 29.01
N ASP A 13 -18.40 -26.94 29.47
CA ASP A 13 -17.86 -25.86 28.65
C ASP A 13 -16.51 -26.30 28.09
N ASN A 14 -16.58 -26.81 26.86
CA ASN A 14 -15.48 -27.36 26.07
C ASN A 14 -14.61 -26.24 25.47
N HIS A 15 -14.08 -25.37 26.33
CA HIS A 15 -13.24 -24.25 25.90
C HIS A 15 -12.08 -24.03 26.86
N THR A 16 -11.24 -25.03 27.12
CA THR A 16 -9.79 -24.92 27.49
C THR A 16 -9.29 -26.17 28.23
N ARG A 17 -9.24 -27.31 27.56
CA ARG A 17 -8.39 -28.43 28.02
C ARG A 17 -7.23 -28.58 27.05
N LEU A 18 -6.18 -27.78 27.24
CA LEU A 18 -4.86 -28.08 26.67
C LEU A 18 -4.41 -29.40 27.32
N PRO A 19 -4.29 -30.51 26.57
CA PRO A 19 -3.86 -31.78 27.14
C PRO A 19 -2.45 -31.60 27.69
N THR A 20 -2.18 -32.14 28.89
CA THR A 20 -0.85 -32.17 29.51
C THR A 20 0.11 -33.02 28.68
N LYS A 21 0.63 -32.44 27.61
CA LYS A 21 1.63 -32.99 26.71
C LYS A 21 2.85 -32.07 26.78
N ASN A 22 4.03 -32.67 26.97
CA ASN A 22 5.35 -32.04 27.02
C ASN A 22 5.45 -30.71 26.23
N TYR A 23 6.16 -29.71 26.76
CA TYR A 23 6.38 -28.38 26.15
C TYR A 23 6.60 -28.38 24.61
N GLN A 24 7.28 -29.40 24.09
CA GLN A 24 7.50 -29.58 22.66
C GLN A 24 6.20 -29.78 21.85
N ASN A 25 5.22 -30.50 22.41
CA ASN A 25 3.92 -30.74 21.79
C ASN A 25 3.05 -29.48 21.81
N THR A 26 3.02 -28.74 22.93
CA THR A 26 2.26 -27.49 23.00
C THR A 26 2.84 -26.42 22.07
N LEU A 27 4.17 -26.33 21.96
CA LEU A 27 4.81 -25.49 20.95
C LEU A 27 4.48 -25.91 19.52
N ALA A 28 4.50 -27.22 19.24
CA ALA A 28 4.17 -27.73 17.91
C ALA A 28 2.72 -27.38 17.53
N ASP A 29 1.77 -27.52 18.47
CA ASP A 29 0.37 -27.18 18.23
C ASP A 29 0.17 -25.67 18.04
N LEU A 30 0.83 -24.83 18.84
CA LEU A 30 0.83 -23.38 18.65
C LEU A 30 1.39 -22.98 17.28
N THR A 31 2.50 -23.58 16.86
CA THR A 31 3.13 -23.29 15.56
C THR A 31 2.21 -23.69 14.40
N ARG A 32 1.49 -24.82 14.51
CA ARG A 32 0.50 -25.23 13.50
C ARG A 32 -0.67 -24.25 13.44
N GLN A 33 -1.17 -23.78 14.58
CA GLN A 33 -2.25 -22.79 14.62
C GLN A 33 -1.80 -21.46 14.01
N GLN A 34 -0.60 -21.00 14.33
CA GLN A 34 0.00 -19.78 13.75
C GLN A 34 0.18 -19.91 12.24
N TRP A 35 0.70 -21.05 11.76
CA TRP A 35 0.81 -21.32 10.33
C TRP A 35 -0.56 -21.35 9.65
N SER A 36 -1.54 -22.00 10.28
CA SER A 36 -2.90 -22.06 9.75
C SER A 36 -3.49 -20.65 9.59
N ASP A 37 -3.42 -19.80 10.63
CA ASP A 37 -3.91 -18.42 10.56
C ASP A 37 -3.13 -17.57 9.54
N TYR A 38 -1.81 -17.75 9.46
CA TYR A 38 -0.98 -17.14 8.43
C TYR A 38 -1.47 -17.51 7.02
N SER A 39 -1.62 -18.80 6.75
CA SER A 39 -1.98 -19.33 5.44
C SER A 39 -3.39 -18.93 4.99
N THR A 40 -4.34 -18.82 5.92
CA THR A 40 -5.74 -18.53 5.59
C THR A 40 -6.02 -17.03 5.53
N ARG A 41 -5.44 -16.24 6.43
CA ARG A 41 -5.75 -14.81 6.57
C ARG A 41 -4.76 -13.91 5.87
N TYR A 42 -3.46 -14.19 5.98
CA TYR A 42 -2.42 -13.24 5.58
C TYR A 42 -1.81 -13.55 4.22
N LEU A 43 -1.56 -14.82 3.92
CA LEU A 43 -0.94 -15.24 2.67
C LEU A 43 -1.74 -14.80 1.42
N PRO A 44 -3.08 -14.94 1.36
CA PRO A 44 -3.84 -14.51 0.18
C PRO A 44 -3.79 -12.99 -0.04
N ILE A 45 -3.73 -12.22 1.05
CA ILE A 45 -3.60 -10.76 0.98
C ILE A 45 -2.21 -10.37 0.47
N GLN A 46 -1.16 -11.06 0.93
CA GLN A 46 0.20 -10.86 0.44
C GLN A 46 0.28 -11.16 -1.06
N ASP A 47 -0.25 -12.29 -1.50
CA ASP A 47 -0.27 -12.67 -2.92
C ASP A 47 -1.03 -11.64 -3.78
N SER A 48 -2.16 -11.13 -3.27
CA SER A 48 -2.94 -10.09 -3.95
C SER A 48 -2.18 -8.77 -4.07
N LEU A 49 -1.49 -8.32 -3.01
CA LEU A 49 -0.67 -7.12 -3.04
C LEU A 49 0.54 -7.26 -3.96
N LEU A 50 1.19 -8.42 -3.96
CA LEU A 50 2.26 -8.77 -4.90
C LEU A 50 1.75 -8.74 -6.33
N ALA A 51 0.62 -9.39 -6.60
CA ALA A 51 0.00 -9.41 -7.93
C ALA A 51 -0.32 -7.99 -8.42
N MET A 52 -0.92 -7.15 -7.55
CA MET A 52 -1.22 -5.76 -7.88
C MET A 52 0.03 -4.93 -8.15
N ALA A 53 1.10 -5.09 -7.36
CA ALA A 53 2.35 -4.37 -7.57
C ALA A 53 3.13 -4.85 -8.80
N SER A 54 2.97 -6.12 -9.17
CA SER A 54 3.58 -6.71 -10.37
C SER A 54 2.78 -6.47 -11.66
N ASN A 55 1.55 -5.97 -11.57
CA ASN A 55 0.68 -5.72 -12.73
C ASN A 55 0.74 -4.25 -13.17
N ASP A 56 0.70 -4.03 -14.48
CA ASP A 56 0.74 -2.73 -15.14
C ASP A 56 -0.53 -1.88 -14.93
N THR A 57 -1.60 -2.42 -14.32
CA THR A 57 -2.84 -1.68 -14.05
C THR A 57 -2.57 -0.40 -13.25
N LEU A 58 -1.86 -0.51 -12.13
CA LEU A 58 -1.60 0.65 -11.25
C LEU A 58 -0.67 1.67 -11.93
N LEU A 59 0.29 1.19 -12.73
CA LEU A 59 1.14 2.05 -13.55
C LEU A 59 0.30 2.82 -14.57
N THR A 60 -0.58 2.14 -15.29
CA THR A 60 -1.47 2.75 -16.31
C THR A 60 -2.35 3.82 -15.68
N GLU A 61 -3.00 3.51 -14.55
CA GLU A 61 -3.80 4.48 -13.82
C GLU A 61 -2.97 5.69 -13.35
N GLN A 62 -1.72 5.48 -12.95
CA GLN A 62 -0.84 6.57 -12.54
C GLN A 62 -0.44 7.45 -13.73
N LEU A 63 -0.18 6.88 -14.90
CA LEU A 63 0.11 7.64 -16.12
C LEU A 63 -1.11 8.50 -16.53
N ASP A 64 -2.32 7.98 -16.39
CA ASP A 64 -3.55 8.76 -16.63
C ASP A 64 -3.73 9.88 -15.59
N ARG A 65 -3.47 9.61 -14.31
CA ARG A 65 -3.46 10.65 -13.26
C ARG A 65 -2.43 11.73 -13.55
N ASN A 66 -1.23 11.37 -13.99
CA ASN A 66 -0.19 12.34 -14.39
C ASN A 66 -0.71 13.27 -15.48
N LYS A 67 -1.42 12.72 -16.47
CA LYS A 67 -2.02 13.51 -17.55
C LYS A 67 -3.01 14.56 -17.03
N VAL A 68 -3.99 14.12 -16.23
CA VAL A 68 -5.01 15.01 -15.67
C VAL A 68 -4.38 16.09 -14.79
N ASN A 69 -3.44 15.71 -13.92
CA ASN A 69 -2.77 16.65 -13.02
C ASN A 69 -1.94 17.69 -13.78
N LEU A 70 -1.23 17.26 -14.83
CA LEU A 70 -0.47 18.17 -15.67
C LEU A 70 -1.38 19.15 -16.43
N ASP A 71 -2.47 18.64 -17.02
CA ASP A 71 -3.45 19.45 -17.74
C ASP A 71 -4.04 20.54 -16.82
N ASN A 72 -4.42 20.16 -15.60
CA ASN A 72 -4.90 21.08 -14.57
C ASN A 72 -3.85 22.12 -14.18
N SER A 73 -2.59 21.69 -13.99
CA SER A 73 -1.50 22.58 -13.59
C SER A 73 -1.20 23.63 -14.66
N PHE A 74 -1.15 23.24 -15.93
CA PHE A 74 -0.94 24.17 -17.05
C PHE A 74 -2.14 25.10 -17.26
N SER A 75 -3.37 24.60 -17.09
CA SER A 75 -4.58 25.42 -17.16
C SER A 75 -4.58 26.51 -16.07
N LEU A 76 -4.28 26.11 -14.83
CA LEU A 76 -4.17 27.03 -13.70
C LEU A 76 -3.04 28.05 -13.90
N ALA A 77 -1.88 27.61 -14.39
CA ALA A 77 -0.77 28.51 -14.71
C ALA A 77 -1.16 29.55 -15.77
N LYS A 78 -1.85 29.13 -16.84
CA LYS A 78 -2.37 30.04 -17.88
C LYS A 78 -3.37 31.04 -17.32
N GLN A 79 -4.28 30.60 -16.44
CA GLN A 79 -5.25 31.48 -15.80
C GLN A 79 -4.56 32.50 -14.88
N ASN A 80 -3.60 32.06 -14.06
CA ASN A 80 -2.82 32.92 -13.18
C ASN A 80 -2.00 33.96 -13.96
N GLU A 81 -1.41 33.55 -15.08
CA GLU A 81 -0.69 34.45 -15.98
C GLU A 81 -1.63 35.52 -16.56
N SER A 82 -2.77 35.10 -17.09
CA SER A 82 -3.79 36.02 -17.64
C SER A 82 -4.28 37.02 -16.60
N MET A 83 -4.56 36.57 -15.36
CA MET A 83 -4.94 37.47 -14.27
C MET A 83 -3.82 38.45 -13.92
N ARG A 84 -2.56 38.01 -13.93
CA ARG A 84 -1.41 38.88 -13.65
C ARG A 84 -1.24 39.94 -14.73
N LEU A 85 -1.31 39.57 -16.00
CA LEU A 85 -1.19 40.49 -17.14
C LEU A 85 -2.36 41.47 -17.20
N GLY A 86 -3.60 40.99 -16.95
CA GLY A 86 -4.79 41.84 -16.91
C GLY A 86 -4.72 42.95 -15.85
N ARG A 87 -4.03 42.73 -14.72
CA ARG A 87 -3.78 43.78 -13.72
C ARG A 87 -2.89 44.92 -14.23
N TYR A 88 -2.07 44.64 -15.23
CA TYR A 88 -1.21 45.63 -15.90
C TYR A 88 -1.80 46.14 -17.22
N GLY A 89 -3.03 45.73 -17.57
CA GLY A 89 -3.65 46.03 -18.86
C GLY A 89 -2.93 45.38 -20.05
N LEU A 90 -2.18 44.31 -19.80
CA LEU A 90 -1.47 43.54 -20.81
C LEU A 90 -2.29 42.30 -21.18
N ASP A 91 -2.18 41.88 -22.44
CA ASP A 91 -2.72 40.61 -22.92
C ASP A 91 -1.63 39.54 -22.96
N ALA A 92 -2.05 38.28 -22.86
CA ALA A 92 -1.15 37.14 -23.02
C ALA A 92 -0.59 37.08 -24.45
N ASP A 93 0.69 36.71 -24.58
CA ASP A 93 1.29 36.41 -25.88
C ASP A 93 0.71 35.09 -26.42
N ASN A 94 -0.17 35.23 -27.42
CA ASN A 94 -0.81 34.13 -28.15
C ASN A 94 -0.22 33.96 -29.55
N SER A 95 1.05 34.31 -29.75
CA SER A 95 1.75 33.98 -31.00
C SER A 95 1.81 32.46 -31.22
N SER A 96 1.82 32.03 -32.49
CA SER A 96 1.96 30.61 -32.84
C SER A 96 3.23 29.98 -32.26
N GLN A 97 4.29 30.76 -32.14
CA GLN A 97 5.54 30.36 -31.49
C GLN A 97 5.35 30.13 -29.98
N SER A 98 4.66 31.04 -29.27
CA SER A 98 4.34 30.90 -27.84
C SER A 98 3.49 29.64 -27.58
N GLU A 99 2.47 29.39 -28.40
CA GLU A 99 1.63 28.20 -28.30
C GLU A 99 2.42 26.91 -28.53
N THR A 100 3.26 26.89 -29.56
CA THR A 100 4.13 25.74 -29.89
C THR A 100 5.10 25.45 -28.74
N ASN A 101 5.75 26.48 -28.19
CA ASN A 101 6.67 26.35 -27.07
C ASN A 101 5.97 25.82 -25.81
N ASN A 102 4.76 26.31 -25.51
CA ASN A 102 3.97 25.81 -24.37
C ASN A 102 3.56 24.35 -24.56
N SER A 103 3.15 23.97 -25.77
CA SER A 103 2.80 22.57 -26.08
C SER A 103 4.01 21.64 -25.96
N LEU A 104 5.18 22.06 -26.47
CA LEU A 104 6.43 21.31 -26.34
C LEU A 104 6.85 21.16 -24.88
N LEU A 105 6.80 22.25 -24.10
CA LEU A 105 7.13 22.23 -22.68
C LEU A 105 6.22 21.27 -21.91
N LYS A 106 4.91 21.32 -22.19
CA LYS A 106 3.93 20.40 -21.62
C LYS A 106 4.23 18.94 -21.99
N GLY A 107 4.54 18.68 -23.25
CA GLY A 107 4.92 17.34 -23.73
C GLY A 107 6.20 16.82 -23.05
N LEU A 108 7.24 17.66 -22.95
CA LEU A 108 8.49 17.31 -22.27
C LEU A 108 8.27 17.03 -20.78
N THR A 109 7.45 17.86 -20.12
CA THR A 109 7.13 17.68 -18.70
C THR A 109 6.36 16.38 -18.48
N MET A 110 5.39 16.07 -19.35
CA MET A 110 4.66 14.79 -19.32
C MET A 110 5.61 13.60 -19.47
N ALA A 111 6.49 13.64 -20.47
CA ALA A 111 7.45 12.58 -20.70
C ALA A 111 8.37 12.38 -19.50
N SER A 112 8.84 13.47 -18.90
CA SER A 112 9.69 13.45 -17.70
C SER A 112 8.96 12.80 -16.52
N ILE A 113 7.74 13.27 -16.20
CA ILE A 113 6.93 12.72 -15.10
C ILE A 113 6.64 11.23 -15.32
N ASN A 114 6.32 10.82 -16.55
CA ASN A 114 6.03 9.43 -16.86
C ASN A 114 7.27 8.54 -16.77
N ASN A 115 8.45 9.05 -17.14
CA ASN A 115 9.72 8.33 -16.96
C ASN A 115 10.05 8.16 -15.47
N GLU A 116 9.90 9.21 -14.66
CA GLU A 116 10.07 9.12 -13.20
C GLU A 116 9.07 8.14 -12.57
N THR A 117 7.82 8.15 -13.03
CA THR A 117 6.79 7.21 -12.56
C THR A 117 7.18 5.77 -12.85
N ARG A 118 7.68 5.49 -14.06
CA ARG A 118 8.16 4.15 -14.43
C ARG A 118 9.37 3.72 -13.61
N SER A 119 10.33 4.62 -13.39
CA SER A 119 11.50 4.33 -12.54
C SER A 119 11.11 4.03 -11.10
N ALA A 120 10.13 4.75 -10.55
CA ALA A 120 9.65 4.51 -9.19
C ALA A 120 8.90 3.16 -9.06
N VAL A 121 8.15 2.77 -10.09
CA VAL A 121 7.49 1.45 -10.15
C VAL A 121 8.52 0.33 -10.29
N ASP A 122 9.55 0.49 -11.11
CA ASP A 122 10.64 -0.49 -11.24
C ASP A 122 11.38 -0.68 -9.91
N ASP A 123 11.73 0.41 -9.20
CA ASP A 123 12.32 0.35 -7.86
C ASP A 123 11.41 -0.35 -6.84
N LEU A 124 10.10 -0.08 -6.88
CA LEU A 124 9.11 -0.76 -6.06
C LEU A 124 9.10 -2.28 -6.35
N GLN A 125 9.02 -2.65 -7.63
CA GLN A 125 9.01 -4.05 -8.06
C GLN A 125 10.30 -4.75 -7.65
N GLN A 126 11.45 -4.11 -7.81
CA GLN A 126 12.74 -4.64 -7.38
C GLN A 126 12.77 -4.83 -5.85
N LYS A 127 12.27 -3.89 -5.05
CA LYS A 127 12.16 -4.03 -3.58
C LYS A 127 11.23 -5.15 -3.15
N ILE A 128 10.17 -5.40 -3.91
CA ILE A 128 9.22 -6.49 -3.67
C ILE A 128 9.89 -7.83 -3.99
N VAL A 129 10.51 -7.98 -5.17
CA VAL A 129 11.19 -9.21 -5.60
C VAL A 129 12.38 -9.55 -4.71
N THR A 130 13.15 -8.55 -4.29
CA THR A 130 14.32 -8.75 -3.42
C THR A 130 13.97 -8.90 -1.94
N GLY A 131 12.68 -8.77 -1.57
CA GLY A 131 12.22 -8.83 -0.17
C GLY A 131 12.69 -7.67 0.71
N GLN A 132 13.38 -6.67 0.14
CA GLN A 132 13.88 -5.50 0.89
C GLN A 132 12.74 -4.58 1.38
N GLY A 133 11.56 -4.62 0.76
CA GLY A 133 10.38 -3.88 1.21
C GLY A 133 9.69 -4.46 2.45
N GLY A 134 10.10 -5.66 2.90
CA GLY A 134 9.40 -6.44 3.91
C GLY A 134 10.23 -6.86 5.10
N ALA A 135 11.37 -6.19 5.40
CA ALA A 135 12.13 -6.51 6.61
C ALA A 135 11.18 -6.40 7.82
N PRO A 136 10.77 -7.53 8.45
CA PRO A 136 10.01 -7.44 9.67
C PRO A 136 10.94 -6.74 10.66
N LYS A 137 10.44 -5.74 11.39
CA LYS A 137 11.10 -5.33 12.63
C LYS A 137 11.32 -6.61 13.41
N SER A 138 12.58 -7.03 13.53
CA SER A 138 12.93 -8.24 14.23
C SER A 138 12.30 -8.16 15.62
N LEU A 139 11.86 -9.30 16.17
CA LEU A 139 11.35 -9.37 17.55
C LEU A 139 12.32 -8.73 18.57
N ALA A 140 13.59 -8.55 18.21
CA ALA A 140 14.58 -7.74 18.93
C ALA A 140 14.16 -6.27 19.16
N ASP A 141 13.42 -5.64 18.25
CA ASP A 141 12.96 -4.25 18.36
C ASP A 141 11.72 -4.09 19.23
N ILE A 142 10.96 -5.16 19.45
CA ILE A 142 9.70 -5.14 20.22
C ILE A 142 9.97 -5.46 21.70
N GLY A 143 11.05 -6.18 22.01
CA GLY A 143 11.43 -6.57 23.38
C GLY A 143 12.44 -5.65 24.10
N ALA A 144 13.06 -4.69 23.42
CA ALA A 144 14.19 -3.94 23.97
C ALA A 144 13.83 -2.62 24.71
N LYS A 145 12.55 -2.33 24.97
CA LYS A 145 12.15 -1.26 25.90
C LYS A 145 11.81 -1.83 27.27
N GLY A 146 12.85 -2.33 27.93
CA GLY A 146 12.84 -2.67 29.34
C GLY A 146 14.12 -2.17 30.00
N LYS A 147 14.14 -0.87 30.32
CA LYS A 147 15.03 -0.24 31.30
C LYS A 147 14.19 0.78 32.06
#